data_AF-A0A2T0B8V0-F1
#
_entry.id   AF-A0A2T0B8V0-F1
#
_cell.length_a   1.000
_cell.length_b   1.000
_cell.length_c   1.000
_cell.angle_alpha   90.00
_cell.angle_beta   90.00
_cell.angle_gamma   90.00
#
_symmetry.space_group_name_H-M   'P 1'
#
loop_
_entity.id
_entity.type
_entity.pdbx_description
1 polymer ?
#
loop_
_entity_poly.entity_id
_entity_poly.type
_entity_poly.pdbx_seq_one_letter_code
_entity_poly.pdbx_strand_id
1 'polypeptide(L)'
;MNKKGESYQKTKNIVKLEKKIKKLHSKIKNIRLNHIHQTTSKMVKAKPYRIVMEDLKVSNMMKNKHLSKAIAEQGFNIFLNQIKIGKIGHYEVGNKQNFRLI
;
A
#
# COMPACT_ATOMS: atom_id res chain seq x y z
N MET A 1 -31.59 -23.82 -17.56
CA MET A 1 -30.19 -23.72 -17.06
C MET A 1 -29.56 -22.42 -17.57
N ASN A 2 -28.89 -21.63 -16.71
CA ASN A 2 -28.34 -20.30 -17.08
C ASN A 2 -26.94 -20.39 -17.74
N LYS A 3 -26.86 -21.12 -18.86
CA LYS A 3 -25.62 -21.43 -19.58
C LYS A 3 -25.67 -20.77 -20.96
N LYS A 4 -24.66 -19.96 -21.33
CA LYS A 4 -24.45 -19.49 -22.71
C LYS A 4 -23.16 -20.13 -23.23
N GLY A 5 -23.31 -21.11 -24.13
CA GLY A 5 -22.18 -21.88 -24.66
C GLY A 5 -21.48 -22.70 -23.58
N GLU A 6 -20.15 -22.66 -23.54
CA GLU A 6 -19.34 -23.37 -22.53
C GLU A 6 -19.37 -22.68 -21.14
N SER A 7 -19.88 -21.44 -21.05
CA SER A 7 -19.78 -20.62 -19.84
C SER A 7 -21.14 -20.40 -19.14
N TYR A 8 -21.10 -20.33 -17.82
CA TYR A 8 -22.25 -19.92 -17.02
C TYR A 8 -22.40 -18.41 -17.06
N GLN A 9 -23.59 -17.91 -17.38
CA GLN A 9 -23.86 -16.49 -17.28
C GLN A 9 -23.97 -16.09 -15.80
N LYS A 10 -23.14 -15.13 -15.38
CA LYS A 10 -23.25 -14.53 -14.05
C LYS A 10 -24.66 -13.98 -13.87
N THR A 11 -25.32 -14.41 -12.81
CA THR A 11 -26.64 -13.88 -12.46
C THR A 11 -26.52 -12.42 -12.05
N LYS A 12 -27.62 -11.65 -12.19
CA LYS A 12 -27.67 -10.24 -11.77
C LYS A 12 -27.24 -10.05 -10.30
N ASN A 13 -27.47 -11.06 -9.45
CA ASN A 13 -27.08 -11.05 -8.04
C ASN A 13 -25.57 -11.16 -7.84
N ILE A 14 -24.89 -12.05 -8.58
CA ILE A 14 -23.42 -12.20 -8.55
C ILE A 14 -22.76 -10.88 -8.97
N VAL A 15 -23.22 -10.28 -10.07
CA VAL A 15 -22.67 -8.99 -10.55
C VAL A 15 -22.86 -7.87 -9.52
N LYS A 16 -24.00 -7.83 -8.81
CA LYS A 16 -24.24 -6.86 -7.73
C LYS A 16 -23.27 -7.08 -6.55
N LEU A 17 -23.03 -8.32 -6.14
CA LEU A 17 -22.11 -8.67 -5.05
C LEU A 17 -20.67 -8.31 -5.40
N GLU A 18 -20.20 -8.64 -6.60
CA GLU A 18 -18.85 -8.30 -7.08
C GLU A 18 -18.61 -6.78 -7.05
N LYS A 19 -19.61 -5.98 -7.48
CA LYS A 19 -19.53 -4.52 -7.40
C LYS A 19 -19.40 -4.02 -5.96
N LYS A 20 -20.12 -4.61 -5.00
CA LYS A 20 -20.02 -4.25 -3.57
C LYS A 20 -18.64 -4.59 -3.01
N ILE A 21 -18.15 -5.80 -3.27
CA ILE A 21 -16.82 -6.27 -2.86
C ILE A 21 -15.73 -5.34 -3.41
N LYS A 22 -15.79 -5.01 -4.71
CA LYS A 22 -14.84 -4.08 -5.35
C LYS A 22 -14.84 -2.72 -4.68
N LYS A 23 -16.03 -2.14 -4.39
CA LYS A 23 -16.15 -0.86 -3.67
C LYS A 23 -15.53 -0.93 -2.28
N LEU A 24 -15.76 -2.02 -1.54
CA LEU A 24 -15.18 -2.20 -0.22
C LEU A 24 -13.64 -2.26 -0.27
N HIS A 25 -13.07 -3.06 -1.17
CA HIS A 25 -11.63 -3.14 -1.34
C HIS A 25 -11.01 -1.79 -1.74
N SER A 26 -11.66 -1.03 -2.64
CA SER A 26 -11.20 0.32 -2.99
C SER A 26 -11.24 1.26 -1.78
N LYS A 27 -12.29 1.22 -0.94
CA LYS A 27 -12.36 2.03 0.28
C LYS A 27 -11.22 1.70 1.24
N ILE A 28 -11.00 0.41 1.53
CA ILE A 28 -9.92 -0.04 2.42
C ILE A 28 -8.55 0.39 1.87
N LYS A 29 -8.33 0.24 0.56
CA LYS A 29 -7.11 0.69 -0.11
C LYS A 29 -6.90 2.20 0.06
N ASN A 30 -7.93 3.01 -0.16
CA ASN A 30 -7.84 4.46 -0.03
C ASN A 30 -7.54 4.90 1.41
N ILE A 31 -8.16 4.26 2.41
CA ILE A 31 -7.88 4.54 3.83
C ILE A 31 -6.41 4.23 4.15
N ARG A 32 -5.90 3.07 3.69
CA ARG A 32 -4.49 2.69 3.88
C ARG A 32 -3.53 3.68 3.21
N LEU A 33 -3.81 4.07 1.97
CA LEU A 33 -3.01 5.07 1.26
C LEU A 33 -3.00 6.42 1.97
N ASN A 34 -4.15 6.86 2.46
CA ASN A 34 -4.27 8.11 3.21
C ASN A 34 -3.47 8.04 4.52
N HIS A 35 -3.55 6.93 5.27
CA HIS A 35 -2.75 6.74 6.49
C HIS A 35 -1.25 6.83 6.19
N ILE A 36 -0.74 6.10 5.19
CA ILE A 36 0.66 6.17 4.80
C ILE A 36 1.05 7.60 4.40
N HIS A 37 0.22 8.27 3.60
CA HIS A 37 0.50 9.64 3.14
C HIS A 37 0.56 10.64 4.30
N GLN A 38 -0.36 10.55 5.26
CA GLN A 38 -0.36 11.39 6.45
C GLN A 38 0.86 11.13 7.33
N THR A 39 1.23 9.86 7.53
CA THR A 39 2.41 9.47 8.31
C THR A 39 3.70 9.96 7.66
N THR A 40 3.89 9.73 6.36
CA THR A 40 5.07 10.23 5.62
C THR A 40 5.13 11.75 5.68
N SER A 41 4.00 12.45 5.47
CA SER A 41 3.95 13.92 5.53
C SER A 41 4.32 14.45 6.91
N LYS A 42 3.85 13.82 7.99
CA LYS A 42 4.24 14.17 9.37
C LYS A 42 5.74 13.97 9.59
N MET A 43 6.30 12.83 9.14
CA MET A 43 7.73 12.55 9.26
C MET A 43 8.61 13.54 8.50
N VAL A 44 8.26 13.90 7.26
CA VAL A 44 9.02 14.87 6.47
C VAL A 44 8.92 16.28 7.05
N LYS A 45 7.74 16.69 7.53
CA LYS A 45 7.54 17.99 8.20
C LYS A 45 8.39 18.14 9.46
N ALA A 46 8.66 17.04 10.17
CA ALA A 46 9.57 17.04 11.32
C ALA A 46 11.05 17.27 10.95
N LYS A 47 11.38 17.31 9.64
CA LYS A 47 12.72 17.57 9.09
C LYS A 47 13.83 16.77 9.81
N PRO A 48 13.73 15.42 9.82
CA PRO A 48 14.75 14.60 10.44
C PRO A 48 16.09 14.82 9.73
N TYR A 49 17.17 14.95 10.52
CA TYR A 49 18.52 15.06 9.98
C TYR A 49 18.94 13.81 9.18
N ARG A 50 18.41 12.64 9.57
CA ARG A 50 18.68 11.35 8.90
C ARG A 50 17.48 10.42 9.04
N ILE A 51 17.14 9.72 7.96
CA ILE A 51 16.17 8.62 7.95
C ILE A 51 16.96 7.34 7.68
N VAL A 52 16.93 6.41 8.63
CA VAL A 52 17.51 5.06 8.51
C VAL A 52 16.37 4.08 8.36
N MET A 53 16.48 3.19 7.37
CA MET A 53 15.51 2.12 7.15
C MET A 53 16.28 0.80 7.07
N GLU A 54 15.82 -0.20 7.81
CA GLU A 54 16.42 -1.52 7.88
C GLU A 54 16.15 -2.31 6.59
N ASP A 55 17.17 -3.00 6.07
CA ASP A 55 16.98 -3.98 4.98
C ASP A 55 16.38 -5.29 5.54
N LEU A 56 15.08 -5.25 5.79
CA LEU A 56 14.36 -6.41 6.29
C LEU A 56 13.99 -7.34 5.12
N LYS A 57 14.25 -8.65 5.26
CA LYS A 57 13.89 -9.67 4.25
C LYS A 57 12.37 -9.93 4.21
N VAL A 58 11.60 -8.92 3.79
CA VAL A 58 10.12 -8.94 3.73
C VAL A 58 9.61 -10.11 2.90
N SER A 59 10.30 -10.47 1.81
CA SER A 59 9.96 -11.64 0.99
C SER A 59 9.95 -12.95 1.79
N ASN A 60 10.85 -13.13 2.75
CA ASN A 60 10.87 -14.31 3.61
C ASN A 60 9.79 -14.26 4.69
N MET A 61 9.52 -13.08 5.25
CA MET A 61 8.45 -12.95 6.25
C MET A 61 7.05 -13.10 5.64
N MET A 62 6.89 -12.76 4.36
CA MET A 62 5.67 -13.02 3.58
C MET A 62 5.42 -14.52 3.35
N LYS A 63 6.43 -15.39 3.48
CA LYS A 63 6.26 -16.85 3.43
C LYS A 63 5.70 -17.42 4.73
N ASN A 64 5.74 -16.67 5.83
CA ASN A 64 5.21 -17.12 7.11
C ASN A 64 3.67 -17.01 7.13
N LYS A 65 2.97 -18.13 7.32
CA LYS A 65 1.50 -18.18 7.34
C LYS A 65 0.84 -17.29 8.41
N HIS A 66 1.50 -17.08 9.55
CA HIS A 66 0.95 -16.33 10.67
C HIS A 66 1.25 -14.83 10.57
N LEU A 67 2.45 -14.48 10.10
CA LEU A 67 2.91 -13.08 10.08
C LEU A 67 2.64 -12.37 8.73
N SER A 68 2.52 -13.12 7.64
CA SER A 68 2.35 -12.56 6.28
C SER A 68 1.18 -11.59 6.16
N LYS A 69 0.04 -11.89 6.79
CA LYS A 69 -1.14 -11.01 6.75
C LYS A 69 -0.86 -9.68 7.44
N ALA A 70 -0.33 -9.71 8.66
CA ALA A 70 -0.02 -8.50 9.41
C ALA A 70 1.02 -7.63 8.69
N ILE A 71 2.05 -8.27 8.11
CA ILE A 71 3.12 -7.60 7.36
C ILE A 71 2.61 -6.98 6.06
N ALA A 72 1.78 -7.71 5.31
CA ALA A 72 1.15 -7.20 4.10
C ALA A 72 0.29 -5.96 4.38
N GLU A 73 -0.38 -5.93 5.52
CA GLU A 73 -1.24 -4.82 5.94
C GLU A 73 -0.46 -3.55 6.30
N GLN A 74 0.81 -3.66 6.72
CA GLN A 74 1.66 -2.48 7.01
C GLN A 74 2.08 -1.71 5.75
N GLY A 75 2.14 -2.35 4.58
CA GLY A 75 2.37 -1.66 3.31
C GLY A 75 3.76 -1.03 3.15
N PHE A 76 4.81 -1.64 3.74
CA PHE A 76 6.18 -1.12 3.75
C PHE A 76 6.70 -0.67 2.37
N ASN A 77 6.41 -1.41 1.30
CA ASN A 77 6.87 -1.05 -0.05
C ASN A 77 6.32 0.32 -0.52
N ILE A 78 5.06 0.63 -0.21
CA ILE A 78 4.45 1.91 -0.58
C ILE A 78 5.09 3.06 0.21
N PHE A 79 5.35 2.84 1.50
CA PHE A 79 6.04 3.80 2.37
C PHE A 79 7.47 4.08 1.88
N LEU A 80 8.24 3.03 1.59
CA LEU A 80 9.58 3.14 1.01
C LEU A 80 9.57 3.95 -0.29
N ASN A 81 8.62 3.67 -1.18
CA ASN A 81 8.49 4.40 -2.43
C ASN A 81 8.14 5.88 -2.21
N GLN A 82 7.27 6.21 -1.25
CA GLN A 82 6.94 7.61 -0.95
C GLN A 82 8.15 8.39 -0.40
N ILE A 83 8.94 7.78 0.48
CA ILE A 83 10.15 8.39 1.02
C ILE A 83 11.21 8.54 -0.07
N LYS A 84 11.46 7.48 -0.85
CA LYS A 84 12.51 7.45 -1.87
C LYS A 84 12.26 8.42 -3.03
N ILE A 85 11.00 8.57 -3.46
CA ILE A 85 10.65 9.41 -4.61
C ILE A 85 10.62 10.90 -4.24
N GLY A 86 10.58 11.27 -2.96
CA GLY A 86 10.59 12.67 -2.53
C GLY A 86 9.41 13.52 -3.03
N LYS A 87 8.42 12.93 -3.71
CA LYS A 87 7.23 13.64 -4.19
C LYS A 87 6.12 13.58 -3.14
N ILE A 88 6.22 14.50 -2.19
CA ILE A 88 5.07 15.06 -1.50
C ILE A 88 4.82 16.41 -2.16
N GLY A 89 3.59 16.65 -2.63
CA GLY A 89 3.25 17.80 -3.47
C GLY A 89 3.81 19.12 -2.96
N HIS A 90 4.33 19.92 -3.90
CA HIS A 90 4.65 21.34 -3.75
C HIS A 90 5.62 21.77 -2.63
N TYR A 91 6.47 20.88 -2.13
CA TYR A 91 7.63 21.30 -1.34
C TYR A 91 8.88 20.69 -1.95
N GLU A 92 9.67 21.52 -2.63
CA GLU A 92 11.05 21.20 -2.96
C GLU A 92 11.77 20.88 -1.65
N VAL A 93 12.07 19.59 -1.43
CA VAL A 93 12.94 19.20 -0.32
C VAL A 93 14.34 19.62 -0.73
N GLY A 94 14.68 20.88 -0.45
CA GLY A 94 15.96 21.53 -0.66
C GLY A 94 17.09 20.99 0.22
N ASN A 95 17.10 19.69 0.53
CA ASN A 95 18.27 19.03 1.06
C ASN A 95 18.22 17.58 0.62
N LYS A 96 19.24 17.17 -0.15
CA LYS A 96 19.58 15.78 -0.43
C LYS A 96 19.82 15.06 0.90
N GLN A 97 18.76 14.63 1.56
CA GLN A 97 18.86 13.78 2.74
C GLN A 97 19.38 12.43 2.26
N ASN A 98 20.62 12.11 2.66
CA ASN A 98 21.30 10.89 2.29
C ASN A 98 20.56 9.68 2.87
N PHE A 99 19.70 9.05 2.05
CA PHE A 99 19.09 7.76 2.36
C PHE A 99 20.16 6.67 2.24
N ARG A 100 20.54 6.05 3.36
CA ARG A 100 21.43 4.88 3.37
C ARG A 100 20.66 3.71 3.97
N LEU A 101 20.41 2.68 3.16
CA LEU A 101 20.05 1.36 3.68
C LEU A 101 21.30 0.80 4.39
N ILE A 102 21.09 0.25 5.59
CA ILE A 102 22.10 -0.44 6.38
C ILE A 102 21.72 -1.92 6.43
#